data_AF-A0A0K0EJX6-F1
#
_entry.id   AF-A0A0K0EJX6-F1
#
_cell.length_a   1.000
_cell.length_b   1.000
_cell.length_c   1.000
_cell.angle_alpha   90.00
_cell.angle_beta   90.00
_cell.angle_gamma   90.00
#
_symmetry.space_group_name_H-M   'P 1'
#
loop_
_entity.id
_entity.type
_entity.pdbx_description
1 polymer ?
#
loop_
_entity_poly.entity_id
_entity_poly.type
_entity_poly.pdbx_seq_one_letter_code
_entity_poly.pdbx_strand_id
1 'polypeptide(L)'
;MDTGTEIRKILEVTRVELTHHAENENKQGIIECLGRLHQLLGRDVEEAVKLVNSGYVKVIQDVSSGRKIIRVITKSATKFYHLFPLINYCPCSEFKEFVIDAKLKFMQRQ
;
A
#
# COMPACT_ATOMS: atom_id res chain seq x y z
N MET A 1 5.56 -12.51 -22.34
CA MET A 1 5.94 -11.74 -21.14
C MET A 1 4.81 -11.87 -20.15
N ASP A 2 5.11 -12.17 -18.88
CA ASP A 2 4.10 -12.28 -17.84
C ASP A 2 3.79 -10.87 -17.30
N THR A 3 2.60 -10.37 -17.59
CA THR A 3 2.13 -9.05 -17.17
C THR A 3 2.29 -8.83 -15.67
N GLY A 4 2.10 -9.87 -14.85
CA GLY A 4 2.28 -9.78 -13.40
C GLY A 4 3.73 -9.50 -13.00
N THR A 5 4.68 -10.13 -13.68
CA THR A 5 6.13 -9.91 -13.46
C THR A 5 6.54 -8.49 -13.87
N GLU A 6 6.00 -7.96 -14.97
CA GLU A 6 6.28 -6.59 -15.41
C GLU A 6 5.73 -5.55 -14.43
N ILE A 7 4.47 -5.71 -14.01
CA ILE A 7 3.85 -4.83 -13.00
C ILE A 7 4.67 -4.83 -11.71
N ARG A 8 5.10 -6.02 -11.23
CA ARG A 8 5.93 -6.13 -10.02
C ARG A 8 7.25 -5.37 -10.18
N LYS A 9 7.91 -5.50 -11.33
CA LYS A 9 9.17 -4.80 -11.60
C LYS A 9 8.98 -3.28 -11.60
N ILE A 10 7.90 -2.77 -12.19
CA ILE A 10 7.60 -1.34 -12.22
C ILE A 10 7.31 -0.81 -10.80
N LEU A 11 6.53 -1.54 -10.01
CA LEU A 11 6.24 -1.17 -8.62
C LEU A 11 7.52 -1.15 -7.76
N GLU A 12 8.43 -2.10 -7.97
CA GLU A 12 9.69 -2.16 -7.23
C GLU A 12 10.62 -0.99 -7.57
N VAL A 13 10.77 -0.67 -8.87
CA VAL A 13 11.55 0.50 -9.31
C VAL A 13 10.95 1.78 -8.74
N THR A 14 9.63 1.94 -8.85
CA THR A 14 8.92 3.12 -8.36
C THR A 14 9.07 3.27 -6.84
N ARG A 15 9.09 2.17 -6.08
CA ARG A 15 9.32 2.16 -4.63
C ARG A 15 10.72 2.67 -4.26
N VAL A 16 11.75 2.17 -4.95
CA VAL A 16 13.15 2.55 -4.70
C VAL A 16 13.34 4.05 -5.00
N GLU A 17 12.86 4.51 -6.15
CA GLU A 17 12.95 5.92 -6.54
C GLU A 17 12.16 6.83 -5.61
N LEU A 18 10.94 6.44 -5.21
CA LEU A 18 10.14 7.22 -4.26
C LEU A 18 10.84 7.36 -2.91
N THR A 19 11.50 6.29 -2.43
CA THR A 19 12.28 6.33 -1.20
C THR A 19 13.46 7.29 -1.34
N HIS A 20 14.22 7.17 -2.43
CA HIS A 20 15.35 8.06 -2.72
C HIS A 20 14.91 9.53 -2.82
N HIS A 21 13.82 9.83 -3.52
CA HIS A 21 13.31 11.20 -3.64
C HIS A 21 12.80 11.74 -2.30
N ALA A 22 12.18 10.91 -1.47
CA ALA A 22 11.73 11.28 -0.13
C ALA A 22 12.90 11.61 0.81
N GLU A 23 13.98 10.80 0.77
CA GLU A 23 15.20 11.03 1.58
C GLU A 23 15.95 12.30 1.17
N ASN A 24 15.84 12.71 -0.10
CA ASN A 24 16.50 13.91 -0.65
C ASN A 24 15.56 15.13 -0.78
N GLU A 25 14.36 15.07 -0.18
CA GLU A 25 13.33 16.11 -0.27
C GLU A 25 12.99 16.56 -1.71
N ASN A 26 13.20 15.69 -2.70
CA ASN A 26 12.98 15.98 -4.11
C ASN A 26 11.49 15.86 -4.45
N LYS A 27 10.75 16.96 -4.25
CA LYS A 27 9.30 17.04 -4.51
C LYS A 27 8.92 16.68 -5.94
N GLN A 28 9.71 17.08 -6.93
CA GLN A 28 9.42 16.80 -8.33
C GLN A 28 9.50 15.31 -8.63
N GLY A 29 10.55 14.64 -8.14
CA GLY A 29 10.70 13.19 -8.26
C GLY A 29 9.60 12.42 -7.53
N ILE A 30 9.15 12.90 -6.36
CA ILE A 30 7.99 12.32 -5.65
C ILE A 30 6.73 12.40 -6.51
N ILE A 31 6.45 13.56 -7.12
CA ILE A 31 5.29 13.75 -8.00
C ILE A 31 5.35 12.82 -9.21
N GLU A 32 6.52 12.63 -9.82
CA GLU A 32 6.72 11.72 -10.95
C GLU A 32 6.50 10.24 -10.57
N CYS A 33 6.96 9.83 -9.38
CA CYS A 33 6.63 8.52 -8.81
C CYS A 33 5.12 8.35 -8.60
N LEU A 34 4.45 9.34 -7.99
CA LEU A 34 3.01 9.30 -7.76
C LEU A 34 2.22 9.27 -9.07
N GLY A 35 2.66 10.01 -10.09
CA GLY A 35 2.06 9.99 -11.43
C GLY A 35 2.12 8.62 -12.08
N ARG A 36 3.25 7.91 -11.97
CA ARG A 36 3.39 6.53 -12.47
C ARG A 36 2.51 5.55 -11.69
N LEU A 37 2.46 5.67 -10.36
CA LEU A 37 1.55 4.85 -9.56
C LEU A 37 0.09 5.10 -9.96
N HIS A 38 -0.30 6.36 -10.17
CA HIS A 38 -1.64 6.73 -10.59
C HIS A 38 -2.00 6.16 -11.97
N GLN A 39 -1.06 6.12 -12.91
CA GLN A 39 -1.27 5.47 -14.21
C GLN A 39 -1.53 3.96 -14.09
N LEU A 40 -0.92 3.28 -13.10
CA LEU A 40 -1.03 1.84 -12.90
C LEU A 40 -2.23 1.43 -12.06
N LEU A 41 -2.52 2.17 -10.99
CA LEU A 41 -3.48 1.81 -9.95
C LEU A 41 -4.69 2.77 -9.91
N GLY A 42 -4.65 3.86 -10.65
CA GLY A 42 -5.75 4.81 -10.78
C GLY A 42 -6.18 5.42 -9.45
N ARG A 43 -7.49 5.35 -9.19
CA ARG A 43 -8.15 5.99 -8.04
C ARG A 43 -7.64 5.47 -6.70
N ASP A 44 -7.10 4.26 -6.64
CA ASP A 44 -6.58 3.67 -5.41
C ASP A 44 -5.40 4.51 -4.86
N VAL A 45 -4.61 5.12 -5.74
CA VAL A 45 -3.52 6.03 -5.34
C VAL A 45 -4.07 7.33 -4.78
N GLU A 46 -5.09 7.91 -5.42
CA GLU A 46 -5.73 9.14 -4.95
C GLU A 46 -6.35 8.95 -3.57
N GLU A 47 -7.03 7.82 -3.36
CA GLU A 47 -7.64 7.49 -2.08
C GLU A 47 -6.56 7.25 -1.00
N ALA A 48 -5.50 6.52 -1.32
CA ALA A 48 -4.38 6.30 -0.40
C ALA A 48 -3.73 7.64 0.01
N VAL A 49 -3.46 8.54 -0.94
CA VAL A 49 -2.90 9.88 -0.66
C VAL A 49 -3.87 10.70 0.18
N LYS A 50 -5.18 10.63 -0.10
CA LYS A 50 -6.21 11.33 0.70
C LYS A 50 -6.26 10.84 2.14
N LEU A 51 -6.15 9.53 2.38
CA LEU A 51 -6.11 8.95 3.72
C LEU A 51 -4.88 9.43 4.50
N VAL A 52 -3.71 9.48 3.84
CA VAL A 52 -2.47 10.00 4.43
C VAL A 52 -2.60 11.48 4.77
N ASN A 53 -3.04 12.32 3.82
CA ASN A 53 -3.20 13.76 4.01
C ASN A 53 -4.23 14.11 5.09
N SER A 54 -5.26 13.28 5.27
CA SER A 54 -6.29 13.50 6.30
C SER A 54 -5.82 13.10 7.72
N GLY A 55 -4.58 12.63 7.87
CA GLY A 55 -4.03 12.18 9.16
C GLY A 55 -4.64 10.87 9.67
N TYR A 56 -5.35 10.12 8.81
CA TYR A 56 -5.93 8.83 9.17
C TYR A 56 -4.90 7.71 9.22
N VAL A 57 -3.71 7.90 8.62
CA VAL A 57 -2.66 6.89 8.56
C VAL A 57 -1.53 7.26 9.53
N LYS A 58 -1.19 6.34 10.44
CA LYS A 58 -0.04 6.47 11.35
C LYS A 58 0.87 5.26 11.24
N VAL A 59 2.15 5.49 10.99
CA VAL A 59 3.17 4.43 11.06
C VAL A 59 3.54 4.22 12.53
N ILE A 60 3.30 3.01 13.02
CA ILE A 60 3.68 2.56 14.36
C ILE A 60 4.85 1.60 14.19
N GLN A 61 6.03 2.01 14.62
CA GLN A 61 7.18 1.13 14.67
C GLN A 61 7.23 0.48 16.05
N ASP A 62 7.17 -0.85 16.08
CA ASP A 62 7.44 -1.59 17.30
C ASP A 62 8.91 -1.42 17.67
N VAL A 63 9.17 -0.91 18.87
CA VAL A 63 10.52 -0.57 19.35
C VAL A 63 11.37 -1.82 19.52
N SER A 64 10.76 -2.95 19.91
CA SER A 64 11.47 -4.18 20.25
C SER A 64 11.91 -4.99 19.02
N SER A 65 11.05 -5.06 18.01
CA SER A 65 11.25 -5.88 16.81
C SER A 65 11.64 -5.06 15.58
N GLY A 66 11.58 -3.72 15.67
CA GLY A 66 11.74 -2.82 14.54
C GLY A 66 10.63 -2.94 13.50
N ARG A 67 9.61 -3.77 13.72
CA ARG A 67 8.55 -4.06 12.75
C ARG A 67 7.66 -2.82 12.60
N LYS A 68 7.39 -2.45 11.35
CA LYS A 68 6.48 -1.37 11.00
C LYS A 68 5.06 -1.93 10.84
N ILE A 69 4.14 -1.42 11.66
CA ILE A 69 2.70 -1.61 11.54
C ILE A 69 2.11 -0.27 11.09
N ILE A 70 1.09 -0.29 10.24
CA ILE A 70 0.39 0.95 9.86
C ILE A 70 -0.99 0.92 10.51
N ARG A 71 -1.29 1.92 11.34
CA ARG A 71 -2.63 2.11 11.89
C ARG A 71 -3.42 3.04 10.97
N VAL A 72 -4.56 2.57 10.49
CA VAL A 72 -5.51 3.38 9.73
C VAL A 72 -6.74 3.64 10.59
N ILE A 73 -7.04 4.92 10.83
CA ILE A 73 -8.22 5.38 11.54
C ILE A 73 -9.35 5.51 10.51
N THR A 74 -10.48 4.88 10.78
CA THR A 74 -11.65 4.99 9.89
C THR A 74 -12.32 6.36 10.06
N LYS A 75 -13.21 6.73 9.12
CA LYS A 75 -14.01 7.96 9.24
C LYS A 75 -14.77 8.04 10.57
N SER A 76 -15.13 6.90 11.17
CA SER A 76 -15.58 6.82 12.55
C SER A 76 -14.36 6.78 13.48
N ALA A 77 -14.10 7.85 14.22
CA ALA A 77 -12.91 8.00 15.08
C ALA A 77 -12.71 6.86 16.11
N THR A 78 -13.73 6.05 16.36
CA THR A 78 -13.72 4.91 17.30
C THR A 78 -13.18 3.61 16.70
N LYS A 79 -13.05 3.50 15.38
CA LYS A 79 -12.54 2.28 14.74
C LYS A 79 -11.23 2.55 14.03
N PHE A 80 -10.24 1.71 14.32
CA PHE A 80 -8.98 1.66 13.59
C PHE A 80 -8.68 0.21 13.23
N TYR A 81 -7.86 0.04 12.22
CA TYR A 81 -7.31 -1.26 11.87
C TYR A 81 -5.81 -1.16 11.60
N HIS A 82 -5.14 -2.29 11.72
CA HIS A 82 -3.70 -2.40 11.48
C HIS A 82 -3.46 -3.08 10.13
N LEU A 83 -2.62 -2.46 9.32
CA LEU A 83 -2.01 -3.08 8.15
C LEU A 83 -0.66 -3.67 8.55
N PHE A 84 -0.33 -4.79 7.93
CA PHE A 84 0.93 -5.48 8.14
C PHE A 84 1.66 -5.59 6.78
N PRO A 85 2.42 -4.55 6.39
CA PRO A 85 3.06 -4.50 5.07
C PRO A 85 3.97 -5.71 4.79
N LEU A 86 4.66 -6.24 5.82
CA LEU A 86 5.58 -7.36 5.68
C LEU A 86 4.92 -8.66 5.19
N ILE A 87 3.65 -8.88 5.54
CA ILE A 87 2.89 -10.07 5.11
C ILE A 87 1.81 -9.71 4.08
N ASN A 88 1.83 -8.47 3.59
CA ASN A 88 0.84 -7.92 2.66
C ASN A 88 -0.62 -8.23 3.08
N TYR A 89 -0.99 -7.89 4.33
CA TYR A 89 -2.32 -8.16 4.87
C TYR A 89 -3.06 -6.88 5.26
N CYS A 90 -4.32 -6.82 4.85
CA CYS A 90 -5.29 -5.81 5.27
C CYS A 90 -6.55 -6.50 5.82
N PRO A 91 -7.09 -6.07 6.98
CA PRO A 91 -8.31 -6.64 7.54
C PRO A 91 -9.60 -6.05 6.93
N CYS A 92 -9.53 -5.19 5.92
CA CYS A 92 -10.73 -4.67 5.27
C CYS A 92 -11.49 -5.79 4.52
N SER A 93 -12.81 -5.60 4.38
CA SER A 93 -13.67 -6.54 3.67
C SER A 93 -13.23 -6.73 2.22
N GLU A 94 -12.82 -5.66 1.55
CA GLU A 94 -12.33 -5.72 0.16
C GLU A 94 -11.11 -6.63 0.02
N PHE A 95 -10.12 -6.54 0.90
CA PHE A 95 -8.96 -7.43 0.85
C PHE A 95 -9.36 -8.89 1.11
N LYS A 96 -10.29 -9.12 2.03
CA LYS A 96 -10.83 -10.46 2.29
C LYS A 96 -11.52 -11.04 1.04
N GLU A 97 -12.41 -10.27 0.42
CA GLU A 97 -13.21 -10.71 -0.72
C GLU A 97 -12.37 -10.88 -2.00
N PHE A 98 -11.50 -9.91 -2.30
CA PHE A 98 -10.78 -9.88 -3.58
C PHE A 98 -9.44 -10.61 -3.55
N VAL A 99 -8.78 -10.74 -2.40
CA VAL A 99 -7.47 -11.39 -2.30
C VAL A 99 -7.58 -12.76 -1.64
N ILE A 100 -8.14 -12.83 -0.44
CA ILE A 100 -8.19 -14.07 0.33
C ILE A 100 -9.18 -15.06 -0.29
N ASP A 101 -10.43 -14.65 -0.50
CA ASP A 101 -11.48 -15.54 -1.02
C ASP A 101 -11.19 -15.96 -2.47
N ALA A 102 -10.63 -15.06 -3.29
CA ALA A 102 -10.18 -15.40 -4.64
C ALA A 102 -9.06 -16.45 -4.63
N LYS A 103 -8.07 -16.32 -3.73
CA LYS A 103 -6.99 -17.30 -3.56
C LYS A 103 -7.52 -18.65 -3.07
N LEU A 104 -8.43 -18.66 -2.08
CA LEU A 104 -9.05 -19.89 -1.58
C LEU A 104 -9.83 -20.61 -2.68
N LYS A 105 -10.62 -19.88 -3.48
CA LYS A 105 -11.34 -20.44 -4.64
C LYS A 105 -10.39 -21.01 -5.68
N PHE A 106 -9.25 -20.37 -5.92
CA PHE A 106 -8.22 -20.88 -6.83
C PHE A 106 -7.60 -22.18 -6.31
N MET A 107 -7.26 -22.24 -5.01
CA MET A 107 -6.69 -23.43 -4.38
C MET A 107 -7.66 -24.62 -4.33
N GLN A 108 -8.97 -24.38 -4.26
CA GLN A 108 -9.99 -25.44 -4.30
C GLN A 108 -10.22 -26.03 -5.71
N ARG A 109 -9.69 -25.37 -6.75
CA ARG A 109 -9.81 -25.81 -8.16
C ARG A 109 -8.57 -26.54 -8.66
N GLN A 110 -7.54 -26.69 -7.83
CA GLN A 110 -6.33 -27.49 -8.09
C GLN A 110 -6.46 -28.85 -7.41
#